data_AF-A0A268F2K1-F1
#
_entry.id   AF-A0A268F2K1-F1
#
_cell.length_a   1.000
_cell.length_b   1.000
_cell.length_c   1.000
_cell.angle_alpha   90.00
_cell.angle_beta   90.00
_cell.angle_gamma   90.00
#
_symmetry.space_group_name_H-M   'P 1'
#
loop_
_entity.id
_entity.type
_entity.pdbx_description
1 polymer ?
#
loop_
_entity_poly.entity_id
_entity_poly.type
_entity_poly.pdbx_seq_one_letter_code
_entity_poly.pdbx_strand_id
1 'polypeptide(L)'
;MIRQLDNPVSRHEYVRVAEAAASASQSRLERSGIPSRIVSRQRPQDRYTASYTVRVRQLMPAFIQLHLQGGSSFQHEPDPHTGLFADGLHRRLGKAAVRTLYTLGAEEGEVQLTVLPGRGYVVDEVWQKESSRKAVMSAGPVRTEGSSPAVVNMEGQQDAVLLMGMDPEFVLVRDGQIVLASEFMDRVGTVGCDSVRDQDQLIYPLAELRPDPQPDPEALLLEMRKALREASRIVTDRSLAWKAGGLPVPDYPLGGHIHFSGVPLTLHLLQALDNYLALPLLIVEDPRARGRRPRYGFLGDFRRQPHGGFEYRTLPSFLVSPFVTKVALSIAYLVARYSDRLQARPLNTERYHRAFYEGDVDLLKECMPGWHRDMSSLPEYPKYASEIERLMAFIRESRTWNESRDIRPLWNIPVKP
;
A
#
# COMPACT_ATOMS: atom_id res chain seq x y z
N MET A 1 3.93 6.78 27.87
CA MET A 1 4.60 7.48 28.99
C MET A 1 4.80 8.93 28.53
N ILE A 2 4.32 9.94 29.26
CA ILE A 2 4.47 11.35 28.87
C ILE A 2 5.79 11.86 29.47
N ARG A 3 6.72 12.33 28.65
CA ARG A 3 7.94 13.01 29.10
C ARG A 3 7.90 14.46 28.65
N GLN A 4 8.09 15.37 29.59
CA GLN A 4 8.35 16.78 29.34
C GLN A 4 9.84 16.92 29.03
N LEU A 5 10.18 17.44 27.85
CA LEU A 5 11.56 17.64 27.41
C LEU A 5 11.87 19.12 27.31
N ASP A 6 12.99 19.54 27.89
CA ASP A 6 13.61 20.83 27.63
C ASP A 6 14.54 20.69 26.40
N ASN A 7 14.26 21.50 25.37
CA ASN A 7 14.98 21.66 24.09
C ASN A 7 14.93 20.51 23.04
N PRO A 8 14.86 20.85 21.73
CA PRO A 8 14.60 19.90 20.66
C PRO A 8 15.84 19.06 20.32
N VAL A 9 15.61 17.75 20.19
CA VAL A 9 16.56 16.75 19.69
C VAL A 9 17.17 17.18 18.36
N SER A 10 18.51 17.18 18.30
CA SER A 10 19.43 17.31 17.16
C SER A 10 18.84 17.77 15.80
N ARG A 11 18.85 19.10 15.56
CA ARG A 11 18.59 19.71 14.24
C ARG A 11 19.63 19.40 13.15
N HIS A 12 20.64 18.55 13.41
CA HIS A 12 21.78 18.34 12.51
C HIS A 12 21.65 17.14 11.57
N GLU A 13 20.64 16.27 11.75
CA GLU A 13 20.53 15.02 10.97
C GLU A 13 19.66 15.14 9.70
N TYR A 14 18.73 16.09 9.64
CA TYR A 14 17.79 16.24 8.51
C TYR A 14 17.78 17.66 7.97
N VAL A 15 17.67 17.75 6.65
CA VAL A 15 17.58 19.00 5.92
C VAL A 15 16.15 19.22 5.49
N ARG A 16 15.64 20.43 5.68
CA ARG A 16 14.30 20.82 5.22
C ARG A 16 14.20 20.67 3.70
N VAL A 17 13.02 20.29 3.20
CA VAL A 17 12.71 20.41 1.75
C VAL A 17 12.97 21.87 1.34
N ALA A 18 13.86 22.07 0.38
CA ALA A 18 14.29 23.42 -0.03
C ALA A 18 13.18 24.09 -0.82
N GLU A 19 13.15 25.41 -0.78
CA GLU A 19 12.14 26.22 -1.46
C GLU A 19 12.04 25.89 -2.96
N ALA A 20 13.18 25.69 -3.63
CA ALA A 20 13.22 25.29 -5.04
C ALA A 20 12.52 23.95 -5.34
N ALA A 21 12.44 23.03 -4.37
CA ALA A 21 11.78 21.73 -4.50
C ALA A 21 10.40 21.68 -3.81
N ALA A 22 10.01 22.74 -3.08
CA ALA A 22 8.81 22.76 -2.27
C ALA A 22 7.53 22.68 -3.13
N SER A 23 7.50 23.39 -4.27
CA SER A 23 6.36 23.35 -5.19
C SER A 23 6.12 21.94 -5.76
N ALA A 24 7.16 21.32 -6.32
CA ALA A 24 7.08 19.96 -6.85
C ALA A 24 6.71 18.93 -5.76
N SER A 25 7.28 19.06 -4.57
CA SER A 25 6.95 18.21 -3.43
C SER A 25 5.48 18.37 -3.01
N GLN A 26 4.96 19.61 -3.01
CA GLN A 26 3.57 19.88 -2.63
C GLN A 26 2.61 19.25 -3.64
N SER A 27 2.82 19.49 -4.94
CA SER A 27 1.99 18.88 -5.99
C SER A 27 2.02 17.35 -5.92
N ARG A 28 3.17 16.75 -5.63
CA ARG A 28 3.30 15.30 -5.47
C ARG A 28 2.48 14.79 -4.28
N LEU A 29 2.59 15.44 -3.11
CA LEU A 29 1.83 15.10 -1.91
C LEU A 29 0.32 15.22 -2.14
N GLU A 30 -0.13 16.35 -2.70
CA GLU A 30 -1.56 16.60 -2.98
C GLU A 30 -2.13 15.57 -3.96
N ARG A 31 -1.39 15.23 -5.02
CA ARG A 31 -1.78 14.16 -5.96
C ARG A 31 -1.86 12.80 -5.28
N SER A 32 -0.96 12.53 -4.35
CA SER A 32 -1.01 11.36 -3.48
C SER A 32 -2.07 11.48 -2.38
N GLY A 33 -2.98 12.44 -2.39
CA GLY A 33 -4.07 12.56 -1.41
C GLY A 33 -3.63 13.03 -0.02
N ILE A 34 -2.48 13.68 0.09
CA ILE A 34 -1.92 14.20 1.33
C ILE A 34 -2.08 15.72 1.32
N PRO A 35 -2.98 16.30 2.13
CA PRO A 35 -3.13 17.75 2.20
C PRO A 35 -1.82 18.38 2.67
N SER A 36 -1.31 19.36 1.91
CA SER A 36 0.00 19.96 2.15
C SER A 36 -0.03 21.46 1.88
N ARG A 37 0.74 22.22 2.66
CA ARG A 37 0.95 23.67 2.47
C ARG A 37 2.41 24.07 2.67
N ILE A 38 3.34 23.17 2.35
CA ILE A 38 4.78 23.40 2.51
C ILE A 38 5.29 24.64 1.76
N VAL A 39 4.58 25.10 0.71
CA VAL A 39 4.85 26.37 0.01
C VAL A 39 4.20 27.56 0.73
N SER A 40 2.91 27.48 1.03
CA SER A 40 2.16 28.55 1.69
C SER A 40 2.28 28.43 3.21
N ARG A 41 3.29 29.10 3.76
CA ARG A 41 3.59 29.10 5.21
C ARG A 41 2.56 29.85 6.07
N GLN A 42 1.39 30.21 5.53
CA GLN A 42 0.35 30.86 6.30
C GLN A 42 -0.27 29.86 7.29
N ARG A 43 0.06 30.04 8.57
CA ARG A 43 -0.66 29.36 9.66
C ARG A 43 -2.11 29.85 9.64
N PRO A 44 -3.10 28.98 9.87
CA PRO A 44 -4.47 29.43 10.06
C PRO A 44 -4.46 30.43 11.21
N GLN A 45 -5.09 31.59 11.01
CA GLN A 45 -5.32 32.55 12.10
C GLN A 45 -6.33 32.02 13.14
N ASP A 46 -6.90 30.84 12.91
CA ASP A 46 -7.83 30.19 13.82
C ASP A 46 -7.14 29.73 15.12
N ARG A 47 -7.71 30.22 16.23
CA ARG A 47 -7.14 30.21 17.58
C ARG A 47 -6.95 28.83 18.25
N TYR A 48 -7.27 27.71 17.59
CA TYR A 48 -7.27 26.38 18.24
C TYR A 48 -6.76 25.23 17.37
N THR A 49 -5.71 25.45 16.57
CA THR A 49 -5.07 24.35 15.82
C THR A 49 -3.83 23.83 16.57
N ALA A 50 -3.81 22.53 16.87
CA ALA A 50 -2.68 21.86 17.51
C ALA A 50 -1.67 21.39 16.44
N SER A 51 -0.39 21.70 16.65
CA SER A 51 0.71 21.33 15.75
C SER A 51 1.51 20.17 16.36
N TYR A 52 1.87 19.20 15.51
CA TYR A 52 2.60 18.00 15.89
C TYR A 52 3.80 17.82 14.98
N THR A 53 4.93 17.38 15.52
CA THR A 53 6.05 16.83 14.74
C THR A 53 6.09 15.33 14.93
N VAL A 54 6.08 14.59 13.83
CA VAL A 54 6.23 13.13 13.84
C VAL A 54 7.62 12.80 13.33
N ARG A 55 8.40 12.10 14.15
CA ARG A 55 9.68 11.53 13.74
C ARG A 55 9.45 10.13 13.19
N VAL A 56 9.97 9.86 12.00
CA VAL A 56 9.89 8.56 11.35
C VAL A 56 11.30 7.99 11.14
N ARG A 57 11.45 6.70 11.39
CA ARG A 57 12.66 5.91 11.08
C ARG A 57 12.22 4.56 10.50
N GLN A 58 12.87 4.09 9.44
CA GLN A 58 12.58 2.80 8.79
C GLN A 58 11.08 2.56 8.53
N LEU A 59 10.39 3.58 7.99
CA LEU A 59 8.94 3.56 7.73
C LEU A 59 8.08 3.33 9.00
N MET A 60 8.59 3.69 10.17
CA MET A 60 7.85 3.62 11.45
C MET A 60 7.90 4.95 12.18
N PRO A 61 6.77 5.41 12.77
CA PRO A 61 6.79 6.58 13.64
C PRO A 61 7.52 6.25 14.94
N ALA A 62 8.68 6.86 15.16
CA ALA A 62 9.50 6.66 16.35
C ALA A 62 8.94 7.41 17.57
N PHE A 63 8.49 8.65 17.37
CA PHE A 63 7.79 9.43 18.40
C PHE A 63 6.96 10.55 17.73
N ILE A 64 6.02 11.10 18.50
CA ILE A 64 5.21 12.27 18.11
C ILE A 64 5.34 13.34 19.19
N GLN A 65 5.66 14.56 18.80
CA GLN A 65 5.79 15.71 19.67
C GLN A 65 4.66 16.70 19.42
N LEU A 66 3.84 16.99 20.43
CA LEU A 66 2.84 18.05 20.42
C LEU A 66 3.48 19.39 20.81
N HIS A 67 3.22 20.43 20.04
CA HIS A 67 3.68 21.81 20.30
C HIS A 67 2.52 22.67 20.82
N LEU A 68 2.68 23.24 22.02
CA LEU A 68 1.68 24.12 22.63
C LEU A 68 1.99 25.60 22.42
N GLN A 69 0.95 26.43 22.48
CA GLN A 69 1.09 27.88 22.56
C GLN A 69 1.82 28.23 23.87
N GLY A 70 3.00 28.86 23.77
CA GLY A 70 3.89 29.13 24.91
C GLY A 70 5.21 28.36 24.88
N GLY A 71 5.45 27.51 23.88
CA GLY A 71 6.75 26.87 23.65
C GLY A 71 6.97 25.55 24.39
N SER A 72 6.04 25.14 25.26
CA SER A 72 6.03 23.81 25.86
C SER A 72 5.72 22.74 24.82
N SER A 73 6.31 21.54 25.00
CA SER A 73 6.04 20.40 24.12
C SER A 73 5.92 19.10 24.90
N PHE A 74 5.10 18.19 24.38
CA PHE A 74 4.87 16.87 24.97
C PHE A 74 5.22 15.77 23.97
N GLN A 75 6.03 14.81 24.40
CA GLN A 75 6.39 13.66 23.58
C GLN A 75 5.50 12.46 23.89
N HIS A 76 5.00 11.83 22.82
CA HIS A 76 4.29 10.58 22.82
C HIS A 76 5.13 9.54 22.09
N GLU A 77 5.27 8.37 22.69
CA GLU A 77 5.98 7.22 22.12
C GLU A 77 4.99 6.10 21.82
N PRO A 78 5.24 5.31 20.76
CA PRO A 78 4.45 4.12 20.51
C PRO A 78 4.68 3.08 21.62
N ASP A 79 3.72 2.18 21.77
CA ASP A 79 3.89 1.03 22.65
C ASP A 79 5.11 0.18 22.21
N PRO A 80 6.04 -0.18 23.11
CA PRO A 80 7.27 -0.87 22.73
C PRO A 80 7.06 -2.26 22.12
N HIS A 81 5.94 -2.93 22.43
CA HIS A 81 5.68 -4.29 21.98
C HIS A 81 4.96 -4.32 20.63
N THR A 82 3.98 -3.43 20.46
CA THR A 82 3.14 -3.38 19.26
C THR A 82 3.63 -2.36 18.23
N GLY A 83 4.45 -1.40 18.64
CA GLY A 83 4.88 -0.26 17.81
C GLY A 83 3.74 0.71 17.47
N LEU A 84 2.60 0.61 18.16
CA LEU A 84 1.41 1.42 17.90
C LEU A 84 1.17 2.46 18.99
N PHE A 85 0.65 3.63 18.62
CA PHE A 85 0.16 4.61 19.60
C PHE A 85 -1.19 4.18 20.17
N ALA A 86 -1.44 4.51 21.44
CA ALA A 86 -2.65 4.10 22.15
C ALA A 86 -3.93 4.68 21.52
N ASP A 87 -3.94 5.96 21.18
CA ASP A 87 -5.13 6.66 20.64
C ASP A 87 -5.15 6.74 19.11
N GLY A 88 -6.34 6.96 18.55
CA GLY A 88 -6.55 7.03 17.12
C GLY A 88 -5.98 8.28 16.43
N LEU A 89 -5.77 9.38 17.17
CA LEU A 89 -5.20 10.60 16.62
C LEU A 89 -3.72 10.39 16.29
N HIS A 90 -2.93 9.93 17.26
CA HIS A 90 -1.50 9.68 17.07
C HIS A 90 -1.24 8.58 16.04
N ARG A 91 -2.05 7.51 16.00
CA ARG A 91 -1.97 6.52 14.90
C ARG A 91 -2.20 7.14 13.53
N ARG A 92 -3.17 8.04 13.40
CA ARG A 92 -3.46 8.74 12.13
C ARG A 92 -2.32 9.65 11.71
N LEU A 93 -1.77 10.44 12.65
CA LEU A 93 -0.63 11.33 12.38
C LEU A 93 0.64 10.53 12.03
N GLY A 94 0.90 9.43 12.71
CA GLY A 94 1.98 8.50 12.39
C GLY A 94 1.88 7.96 10.97
N LYS A 95 0.70 7.44 10.58
CA LYS A 95 0.43 6.98 9.20
C LYS A 95 0.61 8.09 8.17
N ALA A 96 0.10 9.29 8.45
CA ALA A 96 0.23 10.45 7.57
C ALA A 96 1.70 10.84 7.34
N ALA A 97 2.52 10.85 8.39
CA ALA A 97 3.94 11.17 8.31
C ALA A 97 4.74 10.12 7.51
N VAL A 98 4.51 8.82 7.77
CA VAL A 98 5.14 7.73 7.02
C VAL A 98 4.78 7.83 5.53
N ARG A 99 3.50 8.03 5.21
CA ARG A 99 3.03 8.21 3.83
C ARG A 99 3.67 9.43 3.17
N THR A 100 3.78 10.56 3.89
CA THR A 100 4.41 11.80 3.41
C THR A 100 5.87 11.55 3.02
N LEU A 101 6.66 10.91 3.89
CA LEU A 101 8.06 10.61 3.60
C LEU A 101 8.21 9.61 2.46
N TYR A 102 7.39 8.54 2.44
CA TYR A 102 7.38 7.57 1.34
C TYR A 102 7.11 8.24 -0.01
N THR A 103 6.07 9.09 -0.08
CA THR A 103 5.73 9.84 -1.29
C THR A 103 6.91 10.70 -1.76
N LEU A 104 7.71 11.23 -0.84
CA LEU A 104 8.92 12.00 -1.13
C LEU A 104 10.21 11.16 -1.24
N GLY A 105 10.09 9.83 -1.29
CA GLY A 105 11.21 8.91 -1.49
C GLY A 105 12.13 8.75 -0.28
N ALA A 106 11.65 9.05 0.92
CA ALA A 106 12.39 8.93 2.17
C ALA A 106 11.74 7.89 3.10
N GLU A 107 12.59 7.16 3.84
CA GLU A 107 12.12 6.20 4.86
C GLU A 107 12.32 6.70 6.29
N GLU A 108 13.02 7.83 6.42
CA GLU A 108 13.32 8.51 7.67
C GLU A 108 13.24 10.02 7.51
N GLY A 109 12.79 10.69 8.55
CA GLY A 109 12.61 12.14 8.53
C GLY A 109 11.71 12.64 9.64
N GLU A 110 11.42 13.93 9.59
CA GLU A 110 10.43 14.59 10.43
C GLU A 110 9.36 15.21 9.56
N VAL A 111 8.11 15.11 10.00
CA VAL A 111 6.96 15.73 9.35
C VAL A 111 6.21 16.55 10.36
N GLN A 112 6.07 17.84 10.11
CA GLN A 112 5.21 18.71 10.89
C GLN A 112 3.80 18.73 10.30
N LEU A 113 2.81 18.50 11.15
CA LEU A 113 1.41 18.38 10.82
C LEU A 113 0.59 19.31 11.70
N THR A 114 -0.40 19.97 11.12
CA THR A 114 -1.46 20.68 11.87
C THR A 114 -2.74 19.86 11.82
N VAL A 115 -3.35 19.60 12.98
CA VAL A 115 -4.65 18.92 13.07
C VAL A 115 -5.77 19.90 12.73
N LEU A 116 -6.72 19.44 11.91
CA LEU A 116 -7.92 20.17 11.51
C LEU A 116 -9.18 19.51 12.10
N PRO A 117 -10.33 20.21 12.14
CA PRO A 117 -11.62 19.61 12.47
C PRO A 117 -11.95 18.37 11.63
N GLY A 118 -12.88 17.53 12.09
CA GLY A 118 -13.40 16.42 11.28
C GLY A 118 -12.37 15.33 10.95
N ARG A 119 -11.41 15.08 11.85
CA ARG A 119 -10.28 14.13 11.66
C ARG A 119 -9.26 14.54 10.57
N GLY A 120 -9.34 15.77 10.06
CA GLY A 120 -8.40 16.28 9.07
C GLY A 120 -7.00 16.57 9.62
N TYR A 121 -6.05 16.72 8.71
CA TYR A 121 -4.71 17.25 8.99
C TYR A 121 -4.18 17.96 7.74
N VAL A 122 -3.13 18.75 7.89
CA VAL A 122 -2.33 19.30 6.79
C VAL A 122 -0.85 19.20 7.11
N VAL A 123 -0.03 18.86 6.13
CA VAL A 123 1.44 18.85 6.22
C VAL A 123 1.95 20.28 6.08
N ASP A 124 2.69 20.73 7.09
CA ASP A 124 3.26 22.08 7.14
C ASP A 124 4.71 22.11 6.67
N GLU A 125 5.53 21.15 7.16
CA GLU A 125 6.96 21.10 6.92
C GLU A 125 7.45 19.65 6.88
N VAL A 126 8.49 19.39 6.09
CA VAL A 126 9.14 18.08 5.98
C VAL A 126 10.64 18.26 6.03
N TRP A 127 11.31 17.43 6.84
CA TRP A 127 12.76 17.32 6.94
C TRP A 127 13.18 15.90 6.64
N GLN A 128 14.14 15.73 5.73
CA GLN A 128 14.62 14.42 5.30
C GLN A 128 16.15 14.41 5.14
N LYS A 129 16.76 13.23 5.08
CA LYS A 129 18.20 13.12 4.81
C LYS A 129 18.51 13.63 3.40
N GLU A 130 19.66 14.28 3.23
CA GLU A 130 20.02 14.91 1.95
C GLU A 130 20.15 13.88 0.82
N SER A 131 20.63 12.67 1.12
CA SER A 131 20.74 11.54 0.19
C SER A 131 19.38 11.09 -0.38
N SER A 132 18.30 11.17 0.40
CA SER A 132 16.95 10.79 -0.04
C SER A 132 16.39 11.71 -1.13
N ARG A 133 16.95 12.93 -1.31
CA ARG A 133 16.51 13.88 -2.36
C ARG A 133 16.84 13.41 -3.78
N LYS A 134 17.95 12.69 -3.98
CA LYS A 134 18.40 12.26 -5.31
C LYS A 134 17.52 11.14 -5.90
N ALA A 135 16.90 10.33 -5.05
CA ALA A 135 16.09 9.17 -5.46
C ALA A 135 14.76 9.53 -6.17
N VAL A 136 14.24 10.74 -5.98
CA VAL A 136 12.98 11.20 -6.60
C VAL A 136 13.23 12.03 -7.86
N MET A 137 14.37 12.72 -7.96
CA MET A 137 14.64 13.67 -9.06
C MET A 137 15.52 13.14 -10.20
N SER A 138 16.27 12.05 -10.00
CA SER A 138 17.10 11.45 -11.04
C SER A 138 16.80 9.97 -11.21
N ALA A 139 15.94 9.62 -12.17
CA ALA A 139 15.74 8.24 -12.61
C ALA A 139 16.88 7.73 -13.52
N GLY A 140 18.11 7.81 -13.01
CA GLY A 140 19.22 6.99 -13.50
C GLY A 140 19.32 5.72 -12.65
N PRO A 141 19.99 4.66 -13.13
CA PRO A 141 20.36 3.53 -12.29
C PRO A 141 21.28 4.07 -11.18
N VAL A 142 20.73 4.29 -9.99
CA VAL A 142 21.53 4.63 -8.82
C VAL A 142 22.25 3.34 -8.45
N ARG A 143 23.50 3.19 -8.92
CA ARG A 143 24.45 2.30 -8.26
C ARG A 143 24.65 2.89 -6.88
N THR A 144 24.06 2.26 -5.87
CA THR A 144 24.40 2.49 -4.46
C THR A 144 25.80 1.96 -4.22
N GLU A 145 26.83 2.64 -4.75
CA GLU A 145 28.19 2.44 -4.28
C GLU A 145 28.27 2.99 -2.84
N GLY A 146 28.47 2.09 -1.87
CA GLY A 146 28.93 2.45 -0.53
C GLY A 146 27.88 2.61 0.56
N SER A 147 26.60 2.33 0.32
CA SER A 147 25.65 2.14 1.43
C SER A 147 25.80 0.71 1.96
N SER A 148 26.80 0.47 2.82
CA SER A 148 26.70 -0.70 3.69
C SER A 148 25.35 -0.61 4.40
N PRO A 149 24.49 -1.64 4.35
CA PRO A 149 23.29 -1.63 5.16
C PRO A 149 23.76 -1.39 6.59
N ALA A 150 23.22 -0.37 7.24
CA ALA A 150 23.39 -0.25 8.69
C ALA A 150 22.96 -1.60 9.24
N VAL A 151 23.95 -2.36 9.72
CA VAL A 151 23.77 -3.67 10.33
C VAL A 151 23.01 -3.40 11.62
N VAL A 152 21.69 -3.31 11.51
CA VAL A 152 20.83 -3.68 12.61
C VAL A 152 21.11 -5.16 12.79
N ASN A 153 21.58 -5.56 13.98
CA ASN A 153 21.86 -6.95 14.33
C ASN A 153 20.73 -7.87 13.82
N MET A 154 20.94 -8.47 12.65
CA MET A 154 20.07 -9.45 12.00
C MET A 154 20.77 -10.81 12.04
N GLU A 155 21.33 -11.20 13.20
CA GLU A 155 21.92 -12.52 13.42
C GLU A 155 20.86 -13.64 13.54
N GLY A 156 19.66 -13.46 12.95
CA GLY A 156 18.59 -14.46 13.00
C GLY A 156 17.54 -14.42 11.89
N GLN A 157 17.70 -13.60 10.85
CA GLN A 157 16.71 -13.48 9.75
C GLN A 157 17.22 -13.95 8.38
N GLN A 158 18.51 -14.26 8.24
CA GLN A 158 19.05 -14.78 6.96
C GLN A 158 18.60 -16.22 6.64
N ASP A 159 18.08 -16.96 7.64
CA ASP A 159 17.53 -18.31 7.49
C ASP A 159 15.99 -18.35 7.44
N ALA A 160 15.31 -17.20 7.44
CA ALA A 160 13.85 -17.17 7.45
C ALA A 160 13.29 -17.47 6.06
N VAL A 161 12.50 -18.54 5.95
CA VAL A 161 11.80 -18.90 4.70
C VAL A 161 10.75 -17.84 4.40
N LEU A 162 10.80 -17.25 3.19
CA LEU A 162 9.76 -16.36 2.69
C LEU A 162 8.41 -17.09 2.72
N LEU A 163 7.45 -16.52 3.45
CA LEU A 163 6.08 -17.01 3.54
C LEU A 163 5.14 -15.93 3.05
N MET A 164 4.20 -16.32 2.17
CA MET A 164 3.21 -15.42 1.59
C MET A 164 1.80 -15.75 2.06
N GLY A 165 1.04 -14.72 2.38
CA GLY A 165 -0.41 -14.81 2.60
C GLY A 165 -1.15 -13.83 1.70
N MET A 166 -2.47 -13.88 1.72
CA MET A 166 -3.32 -12.90 1.03
C MET A 166 -4.66 -12.74 1.73
N ASP A 167 -5.31 -11.64 1.42
CA ASP A 167 -6.61 -11.22 1.94
C ASP A 167 -7.38 -10.47 0.84
N PRO A 168 -7.73 -11.12 -0.29
CA PRO A 168 -8.55 -10.50 -1.31
C PRO A 168 -10.00 -10.31 -0.86
N GLU A 169 -10.50 -9.12 -1.14
CA GLU A 169 -11.87 -8.70 -0.85
C GLU A 169 -12.80 -8.92 -2.07
N PHE A 170 -14.08 -9.16 -1.81
CA PHE A 170 -15.15 -9.20 -2.81
C PHE A 170 -16.48 -8.73 -2.18
N VAL A 171 -17.46 -8.41 -3.03
CA VAL A 171 -18.81 -8.02 -2.59
C VAL A 171 -19.86 -8.99 -3.10
N LEU A 172 -20.91 -9.15 -2.29
CA LEU A 172 -22.13 -9.86 -2.65
C LEU A 172 -23.12 -8.86 -3.23
N VAL A 173 -23.66 -9.15 -4.42
CA VAL A 173 -24.51 -8.21 -5.16
C VAL A 173 -25.81 -8.86 -5.59
N ARG A 174 -26.94 -8.18 -5.34
CA ARG A 174 -28.27 -8.51 -5.87
C ARG A 174 -28.82 -7.30 -6.59
N ASP A 175 -29.24 -7.46 -7.85
CA ASP A 175 -29.84 -6.38 -8.66
C ASP A 175 -29.01 -5.06 -8.68
N GLY A 176 -27.68 -5.19 -8.63
CA GLY A 176 -26.75 -4.07 -8.60
C GLY A 176 -26.52 -3.44 -7.22
N GLN A 177 -27.22 -3.87 -6.18
CA GLN A 177 -27.08 -3.42 -4.81
C GLN A 177 -26.21 -4.39 -4.00
N ILE A 178 -25.44 -3.85 -3.04
CA ILE A 178 -24.64 -4.67 -2.12
C ILE A 178 -25.54 -5.31 -1.08
N VAL A 179 -25.27 -6.60 -0.82
CA VAL A 179 -25.78 -7.34 0.33
C VAL A 179 -24.66 -7.44 1.35
N LEU A 180 -24.96 -7.22 2.64
CA LEU A 180 -23.92 -7.19 3.65
C LEU A 180 -23.29 -8.57 3.81
N ALA A 181 -21.96 -8.65 3.72
CA ALA A 181 -21.25 -9.91 3.93
C ALA A 181 -21.49 -10.46 5.34
N SER A 182 -21.71 -9.59 6.33
CA SER A 182 -22.06 -9.97 7.71
C SER A 182 -23.41 -10.67 7.87
N GLU A 183 -24.27 -10.69 6.85
CA GLU A 183 -25.47 -11.54 6.85
C GLU A 183 -25.13 -13.03 6.73
N PHE A 184 -23.92 -13.35 6.24
CA PHE A 184 -23.48 -14.73 5.98
C PHE A 184 -22.20 -15.10 6.73
N MET A 185 -21.29 -14.16 6.95
CA MET A 185 -19.92 -14.41 7.39
C MET A 185 -19.60 -13.69 8.69
N ASP A 186 -18.86 -14.36 9.58
CA ASP A 186 -18.29 -13.74 10.77
C ASP A 186 -17.14 -12.77 10.40
N ARG A 187 -16.64 -11.99 11.37
CA ARG A 187 -15.53 -11.06 11.13
C ARG A 187 -14.17 -11.75 10.99
N VAL A 188 -14.05 -12.95 11.57
CA VAL A 188 -12.80 -13.69 11.72
C VAL A 188 -12.85 -15.00 10.94
N GLY A 189 -11.69 -15.59 10.70
CA GLY A 189 -11.55 -16.88 10.01
C GLY A 189 -11.15 -16.74 8.54
N THR A 190 -11.00 -17.90 7.90
CA THR A 190 -10.61 -18.06 6.49
C THR A 190 -11.58 -17.40 5.53
N VAL A 191 -12.87 -17.34 5.91
CA VAL A 191 -13.90 -16.58 5.20
C VAL A 191 -14.52 -15.65 6.21
N GLY A 192 -14.37 -14.35 6.02
CA GLY A 192 -14.97 -13.37 6.92
C GLY A 192 -15.46 -12.12 6.21
N CYS A 193 -15.85 -11.13 7.00
CA CYS A 193 -16.23 -9.81 6.52
C CYS A 193 -15.34 -8.68 7.07
N ASP A 194 -15.17 -7.63 6.29
CA ASP A 194 -14.49 -6.39 6.71
C ASP A 194 -15.43 -5.18 6.67
N SER A 195 -15.07 -4.18 7.45
CA SER A 195 -15.86 -3.00 7.73
C SER A 195 -15.63 -1.85 6.77
N VAL A 196 -16.71 -1.20 6.36
CA VAL A 196 -16.69 0.09 5.68
C VAL A 196 -17.43 1.09 6.56
N ARG A 197 -16.92 2.32 6.57
CA ARG A 197 -17.59 3.41 7.26
C ARG A 197 -18.56 4.08 6.31
N ASP A 198 -19.85 3.93 6.59
CA ASP A 198 -20.91 4.63 5.90
C ASP A 198 -21.43 5.74 6.82
N GLN A 199 -21.15 6.99 6.44
CA GLN A 199 -21.40 8.17 7.26
C GLN A 199 -20.77 8.02 8.67
N ASP A 200 -21.58 7.95 9.71
CA ASP A 200 -21.14 7.75 11.10
C ASP A 200 -21.28 6.30 11.59
N GLN A 201 -21.81 5.40 10.76
CA GLN A 201 -22.01 4.00 11.10
C GLN A 201 -20.92 3.10 10.51
N LEU A 202 -20.64 2.01 11.22
CA LEU A 202 -19.72 0.97 10.78
C LEU A 202 -20.56 -0.22 10.29
N ILE A 203 -20.51 -0.48 8.99
CA ILE A 203 -21.19 -1.61 8.34
C ILE A 203 -20.14 -2.61 7.85
N TYR A 204 -20.55 -3.85 7.54
CA TYR A 204 -19.64 -4.94 7.12
C TYR A 204 -20.02 -5.52 5.74
N PRO A 205 -19.90 -4.71 4.67
CA PRO A 205 -20.36 -5.07 3.34
C PRO A 205 -19.37 -5.95 2.56
N LEU A 206 -18.09 -5.96 2.96
CA LEU A 206 -17.03 -6.61 2.21
C LEU A 206 -16.84 -8.04 2.73
N ALA A 207 -16.79 -9.01 1.83
CA ALA A 207 -16.32 -10.34 2.15
C ALA A 207 -14.80 -10.40 1.90
N GLU A 208 -14.05 -11.03 2.80
CA GLU A 208 -12.59 -11.15 2.74
C GLU A 208 -12.20 -12.62 2.93
N LEU A 209 -11.29 -13.11 2.09
CA LEU A 209 -10.82 -14.49 2.13
C LEU A 209 -9.38 -14.52 2.62
N ARG A 210 -9.09 -15.32 3.64
CA ARG A 210 -7.79 -15.38 4.32
C ARG A 210 -7.24 -16.81 4.25
N PRO A 211 -6.85 -17.30 3.06
CA PRO A 211 -6.28 -18.64 2.92
C PRO A 211 -5.01 -18.80 3.75
N ASP A 212 -4.70 -20.05 4.11
CA ASP A 212 -3.51 -20.37 4.88
C ASP A 212 -2.24 -19.94 4.13
N PRO A 213 -1.29 -19.23 4.78
CA PRO A 213 -0.06 -18.78 4.15
C PRO A 213 0.79 -19.94 3.62
N GLN A 214 1.48 -19.71 2.50
CA GLN A 214 2.34 -20.70 1.84
C GLN A 214 3.66 -20.07 1.37
N PRO A 215 4.76 -20.85 1.31
CA PRO A 215 6.05 -20.36 0.82
C PRO A 215 6.10 -20.28 -0.72
N ASP A 216 5.10 -20.85 -1.39
CA ASP A 216 5.03 -20.99 -2.84
C ASP A 216 3.71 -20.40 -3.40
N PRO A 217 3.75 -19.59 -4.48
CA PRO A 217 2.56 -19.00 -5.10
C PRO A 217 1.50 -19.99 -5.57
N GLU A 218 1.89 -21.15 -6.11
CA GLU A 218 0.95 -22.17 -6.59
C GLU A 218 0.27 -22.87 -5.44
N ALA A 219 1.02 -23.20 -4.37
CA ALA A 219 0.44 -23.71 -3.14
C ALA A 219 -0.55 -22.71 -2.53
N LEU A 220 -0.20 -21.43 -2.48
CA LEU A 220 -1.09 -20.39 -1.97
C LEU A 220 -2.38 -20.26 -2.80
N LEU A 221 -2.28 -20.41 -4.13
CA LEU A 221 -3.44 -20.45 -5.02
C LEU A 221 -4.35 -21.67 -4.75
N LEU A 222 -3.80 -22.80 -4.32
CA LEU A 222 -4.60 -23.96 -3.91
C LEU A 222 -5.37 -23.68 -2.62
N GLU A 223 -4.75 -23.04 -1.61
CA GLU A 223 -5.44 -22.63 -0.39
C GLU A 223 -6.54 -21.60 -0.67
N MET A 224 -6.29 -20.65 -1.59
CA MET A 224 -7.28 -19.70 -2.08
C MET A 224 -8.53 -20.42 -2.67
N ARG A 225 -8.32 -21.49 -3.45
CA ARG A 225 -9.44 -22.28 -3.99
C ARG A 225 -10.23 -23.00 -2.89
N LYS A 226 -9.57 -23.42 -1.79
CA LYS A 226 -10.27 -24.00 -0.64
C LYS A 226 -11.12 -22.94 0.07
N ALA A 227 -10.57 -21.76 0.33
CA ALA A 227 -11.30 -20.64 0.93
C ALA A 227 -12.53 -20.22 0.10
N LEU A 228 -12.42 -20.18 -1.24
CA LEU A 228 -13.57 -19.91 -2.11
C LEU A 228 -14.66 -20.98 -2.02
N ARG A 229 -14.28 -22.27 -1.92
CA ARG A 229 -15.24 -23.37 -1.74
C ARG A 229 -15.92 -23.30 -0.38
N GLU A 230 -15.18 -22.94 0.65
CA GLU A 230 -15.74 -22.70 1.99
C GLU A 230 -16.74 -21.55 1.96
N ALA A 231 -16.38 -20.41 1.36
CA ALA A 231 -17.28 -19.28 1.21
C ALA A 231 -18.54 -19.66 0.43
N SER A 232 -18.43 -20.56 -0.57
CA SER A 232 -19.57 -21.07 -1.33
C SER A 232 -20.50 -21.96 -0.50
N ARG A 233 -20.01 -22.60 0.56
CA ARG A 233 -20.86 -23.32 1.52
C ARG A 233 -21.55 -22.38 2.50
N ILE A 234 -20.88 -21.30 2.89
CA ILE A 234 -21.39 -20.29 3.83
C ILE A 234 -22.48 -19.42 3.17
N VAL A 235 -22.21 -18.88 1.99
CA VAL A 235 -23.19 -18.06 1.24
C VAL A 235 -24.11 -19.00 0.46
N THR A 236 -25.20 -19.41 1.12
CA THR A 236 -26.18 -20.35 0.58
C THR A 236 -27.08 -19.73 -0.48
N ASP A 237 -27.26 -18.42 -0.48
CA ASP A 237 -28.04 -17.71 -1.50
C ASP A 237 -27.30 -17.69 -2.85
N ARG A 238 -27.80 -18.50 -3.79
CA ARG A 238 -27.22 -18.64 -5.14
C ARG A 238 -27.58 -17.49 -6.08
N SER A 239 -28.59 -16.68 -5.75
CA SER A 239 -28.99 -15.51 -6.56
C SER A 239 -27.96 -14.37 -6.51
N LEU A 240 -27.13 -14.33 -5.48
CA LEU A 240 -26.12 -13.28 -5.29
C LEU A 240 -24.96 -13.46 -6.28
N ALA A 241 -24.62 -12.41 -7.02
CA ALA A 241 -23.38 -12.36 -7.78
C ALA A 241 -22.21 -12.00 -6.86
N TRP A 242 -21.06 -12.65 -7.04
CA TRP A 242 -19.84 -12.30 -6.33
C TRP A 242 -18.96 -11.46 -7.23
N LYS A 243 -18.67 -10.22 -6.84
CA LYS A 243 -17.86 -9.31 -7.66
C LYS A 243 -16.59 -8.92 -6.93
N ALA A 244 -15.48 -8.95 -7.64
CA ALA A 244 -14.17 -8.50 -7.19
C ALA A 244 -13.59 -7.49 -8.19
N GLY A 245 -12.45 -6.89 -7.85
CA GLY A 245 -11.82 -5.85 -8.67
C GLY A 245 -11.29 -4.69 -7.84
N GLY A 246 -11.05 -3.55 -8.46
CA GLY A 246 -10.74 -2.31 -7.74
C GLY A 246 -11.98 -1.53 -7.33
N LEU A 247 -13.03 -1.49 -8.15
CA LEU A 247 -14.28 -0.77 -7.87
C LEU A 247 -15.47 -1.40 -8.62
N PRO A 248 -15.84 -2.66 -8.32
CA PRO A 248 -16.94 -3.35 -9.03
C PRO A 248 -18.31 -2.74 -8.78
N VAL A 249 -18.49 -2.07 -7.64
CA VAL A 249 -19.67 -1.28 -7.25
C VAL A 249 -19.18 0.12 -6.83
N PRO A 250 -19.82 1.22 -7.27
CA PRO A 250 -19.43 2.58 -6.87
C PRO A 250 -19.33 2.72 -5.35
N ASP A 251 -18.36 3.51 -4.88
CA ASP A 251 -18.10 3.81 -3.46
C ASP A 251 -17.59 2.65 -2.58
N TYR A 252 -17.50 1.43 -3.11
CA TYR A 252 -16.95 0.26 -2.42
C TYR A 252 -15.66 -0.23 -3.10
N PRO A 253 -14.53 0.48 -2.91
CA PRO A 253 -13.26 0.03 -3.43
C PRO A 253 -12.84 -1.25 -2.72
N LEU A 254 -12.26 -2.19 -3.48
CA LEU A 254 -11.82 -3.48 -2.94
C LEU A 254 -10.32 -3.68 -3.09
N GLY A 255 -9.76 -4.36 -2.09
CA GLY A 255 -8.34 -4.69 -1.95
C GLY A 255 -8.02 -6.12 -2.30
N GLY A 256 -6.83 -6.30 -2.85
CA GLY A 256 -6.15 -7.58 -2.86
C GLY A 256 -4.87 -7.39 -2.10
N HIS A 257 -4.88 -7.55 -0.78
CA HIS A 257 -3.65 -7.39 -0.03
C HIS A 257 -2.84 -8.70 -0.05
N ILE A 258 -1.52 -8.54 0.03
CA ILE A 258 -0.56 -9.64 0.02
C ILE A 258 0.31 -9.50 1.25
N HIS A 259 0.41 -10.57 2.03
CA HIS A 259 1.18 -10.63 3.26
C HIS A 259 2.52 -11.27 2.99
N PHE A 260 3.57 -10.71 3.59
CA PHE A 260 4.93 -11.20 3.49
C PHE A 260 5.52 -11.39 4.89
N SER A 261 6.09 -12.56 5.13
CA SER A 261 6.91 -12.89 6.30
C SER A 261 8.23 -13.50 5.85
N GLY A 262 9.27 -13.42 6.70
CA GLY A 262 10.62 -13.86 6.35
C GLY A 262 11.40 -12.88 5.46
N VAL A 263 10.84 -11.70 5.16
CA VAL A 263 11.54 -10.61 4.46
C VAL A 263 11.35 -9.28 5.20
N PRO A 264 12.39 -8.43 5.30
CA PRO A 264 12.30 -7.16 5.99
C PRO A 264 11.51 -6.13 5.17
N LEU A 265 10.58 -5.43 5.82
CA LEU A 265 9.95 -4.25 5.22
C LEU A 265 10.95 -3.09 5.18
N THR A 266 11.40 -2.75 3.98
CA THR A 266 12.28 -1.61 3.68
C THR A 266 11.63 -0.70 2.64
N LEU A 267 12.08 0.56 2.54
CA LEU A 267 11.65 1.43 1.45
C LEU A 267 11.95 0.83 0.08
N HIS A 268 13.11 0.17 -0.04
CA HIS A 268 13.53 -0.44 -1.30
C HIS A 268 12.57 -1.55 -1.77
N LEU A 269 12.20 -2.47 -0.88
CA LEU A 269 11.23 -3.53 -1.16
C LEU A 269 9.84 -2.95 -1.46
N LEU A 270 9.39 -1.98 -0.67
CA LEU A 270 8.07 -1.37 -0.86
C LEU A 270 7.98 -0.65 -2.22
N GLN A 271 9.01 0.09 -2.61
CA GLN A 271 9.09 0.70 -3.92
C GLN A 271 9.24 -0.34 -5.05
N ALA A 272 9.91 -1.47 -4.80
CA ALA A 272 9.96 -2.56 -5.76
C ALA A 272 8.57 -3.15 -5.99
N LEU A 273 7.76 -3.35 -4.94
CA LEU A 273 6.37 -3.80 -5.05
C LEU A 273 5.52 -2.79 -5.84
N ASP A 274 5.65 -1.50 -5.58
CA ASP A 274 4.93 -0.48 -6.37
C ASP A 274 5.30 -0.53 -7.86
N ASN A 275 6.60 -0.55 -8.17
CA ASN A 275 7.09 -0.44 -9.55
C ASN A 275 7.01 -1.74 -10.35
N TYR A 276 7.12 -2.90 -9.69
CA TYR A 276 7.15 -4.19 -10.37
C TYR A 276 5.85 -4.99 -10.22
N LEU A 277 5.06 -4.76 -9.18
CA LEU A 277 3.79 -5.46 -8.98
C LEU A 277 2.58 -4.56 -9.24
N ALA A 278 2.48 -3.39 -8.60
CA ALA A 278 1.31 -2.53 -8.80
C ALA A 278 1.26 -1.90 -10.19
N LEU A 279 2.39 -1.47 -10.74
CA LEU A 279 2.45 -0.82 -12.05
C LEU A 279 1.88 -1.68 -13.19
N PRO A 280 2.34 -2.94 -13.42
CA PRO A 280 1.78 -3.74 -14.51
C PRO A 280 0.32 -4.14 -14.25
N LEU A 281 -0.09 -4.37 -12.99
CA LEU A 281 -1.47 -4.68 -12.65
C LEU A 281 -2.41 -3.49 -12.89
N LEU A 282 -1.97 -2.26 -12.64
CA LEU A 282 -2.75 -1.07 -12.95
C LEU A 282 -3.01 -0.93 -14.46
N ILE A 283 -2.05 -1.29 -15.32
CA ILE A 283 -2.22 -1.16 -16.78
C ILE A 283 -3.36 -2.06 -17.29
N VAL A 284 -3.59 -3.21 -16.64
CA VAL A 284 -4.63 -4.18 -17.02
C VAL A 284 -5.87 -4.13 -16.10
N GLU A 285 -5.91 -3.21 -15.14
CA GLU A 285 -7.07 -3.04 -14.26
C GLU A 285 -8.27 -2.44 -15.00
N ASP A 286 -9.48 -2.67 -14.51
CA ASP A 286 -10.67 -2.05 -15.07
C ASP A 286 -10.60 -0.52 -14.86
N PRO A 287 -10.86 0.32 -15.88
CA PRO A 287 -10.72 1.78 -15.74
C PRO A 287 -11.52 2.39 -14.60
N ARG A 288 -12.62 1.74 -14.16
CA ARG A 288 -13.41 2.17 -12.99
C ARG A 288 -12.60 2.15 -11.70
N ALA A 289 -11.63 1.25 -11.58
CA ALA A 289 -10.75 1.14 -10.42
C ALA A 289 -9.93 2.41 -10.17
N ARG A 290 -9.74 3.29 -11.18
CA ARG A 290 -9.12 4.61 -10.99
C ARG A 290 -9.74 5.39 -9.83
N GLY A 291 -11.05 5.31 -9.66
CA GLY A 291 -11.80 6.06 -8.64
C GLY A 291 -11.40 5.75 -7.20
N ARG A 292 -10.72 4.61 -6.95
CA ARG A 292 -10.22 4.26 -5.61
C ARG A 292 -9.06 5.14 -5.17
N ARG A 293 -8.23 5.61 -6.11
CA ARG A 293 -7.05 6.44 -5.83
C ARG A 293 -7.41 7.93 -5.74
N PRO A 294 -6.75 8.72 -4.87
CA PRO A 294 -5.63 8.34 -4.00
C PRO A 294 -6.05 7.86 -2.60
N ARG A 295 -7.35 7.63 -2.35
CA ARG A 295 -7.84 7.31 -0.99
C ARG A 295 -7.56 5.86 -0.59
N TYR A 296 -7.67 4.96 -1.55
CA TYR A 296 -7.47 3.51 -1.44
C TYR A 296 -6.50 3.06 -2.53
N GLY A 297 -5.64 2.07 -2.26
CA GLY A 297 -4.68 1.55 -3.23
C GLY A 297 -3.66 2.57 -3.74
N PHE A 298 -3.16 3.44 -2.86
CA PHE A 298 -2.13 4.42 -3.18
C PHE A 298 -0.72 3.80 -3.08
N LEU A 299 0.26 4.44 -3.71
CA LEU A 299 1.65 3.96 -3.71
C LEU A 299 2.22 3.89 -2.29
N GLY A 300 2.85 2.76 -1.97
CA GLY A 300 3.41 2.49 -0.65
C GLY A 300 2.37 2.29 0.45
N ASP A 301 1.14 1.89 0.12
CA ASP A 301 0.19 1.47 1.15
C ASP A 301 0.60 0.11 1.71
N PHE A 302 0.87 0.07 3.02
CA PHE A 302 1.23 -1.14 3.73
C PHE A 302 0.73 -1.10 5.17
N ARG A 303 0.68 -2.28 5.80
CA ARG A 303 0.41 -2.44 7.23
C ARG A 303 1.37 -3.45 7.82
N ARG A 304 2.11 -3.07 8.86
CA ARG A 304 2.91 -4.02 9.64
C ARG A 304 1.99 -4.93 10.44
N GLN A 305 2.34 -6.21 10.53
CA GLN A 305 1.57 -7.20 11.27
C GLN A 305 2.17 -7.42 12.68
N PRO A 306 1.35 -7.52 13.74
CA PRO A 306 1.85 -7.69 15.11
C PRO A 306 2.70 -8.94 15.33
N HIS A 307 2.44 -10.00 14.56
CA HIS A 307 3.16 -11.29 14.63
C HIS A 307 4.43 -11.31 13.75
N GLY A 308 4.84 -10.16 13.22
CA GLY A 308 5.95 -10.04 12.27
C GLY A 308 5.48 -10.01 10.82
N GLY A 309 6.34 -9.52 9.93
CA GLY A 309 5.99 -9.32 8.52
C GLY A 309 5.14 -8.06 8.26
N PHE A 310 4.61 -7.98 7.05
CA PHE A 310 3.78 -6.86 6.62
C PHE A 310 2.81 -7.27 5.50
N GLU A 311 1.75 -6.48 5.37
CA GLU A 311 0.74 -6.56 4.32
C GLU A 311 0.96 -5.40 3.35
N TYR A 312 1.03 -5.71 2.05
CA TYR A 312 1.08 -4.75 0.97
C TYR A 312 -0.31 -4.53 0.38
N ARG A 313 -0.74 -3.27 0.29
CA ARG A 313 -2.16 -2.89 0.18
C ARG A 313 -2.47 -2.03 -1.05
N THR A 314 -1.49 -1.78 -1.90
CA THR A 314 -1.67 -0.93 -3.09
C THR A 314 -2.62 -1.56 -4.11
N LEU A 315 -2.72 -2.88 -4.21
CA LEU A 315 -3.41 -3.55 -5.32
C LEU A 315 -4.95 -3.48 -5.21
N PRO A 316 -5.67 -3.53 -6.35
CA PRO A 316 -7.10 -3.85 -6.32
C PRO A 316 -7.27 -5.32 -5.97
N SER A 317 -8.51 -5.76 -5.68
CA SER A 317 -8.77 -7.19 -5.52
C SER A 317 -8.46 -7.95 -6.81
N PHE A 318 -7.37 -8.72 -6.77
CA PHE A 318 -6.92 -9.58 -7.86
C PHE A 318 -7.72 -10.89 -7.96
N LEU A 319 -8.76 -11.06 -7.14
CA LEU A 319 -9.67 -12.22 -7.13
C LEU A 319 -10.59 -12.27 -8.36
N VAL A 320 -10.55 -11.26 -9.23
CA VAL A 320 -11.33 -11.18 -10.48
C VAL A 320 -11.22 -12.44 -11.34
N SER A 321 -10.10 -13.16 -11.30
CA SER A 321 -9.95 -14.48 -11.93
C SER A 321 -8.73 -15.24 -11.38
N PRO A 322 -8.68 -16.58 -11.54
CA PRO A 322 -7.49 -17.36 -11.18
C PRO A 322 -6.21 -16.90 -11.89
N PHE A 323 -6.33 -16.42 -13.13
CA PHE A 323 -5.19 -15.91 -13.90
C PHE A 323 -4.59 -14.66 -13.26
N VAL A 324 -5.43 -13.66 -12.94
CA VAL A 324 -4.98 -12.40 -12.33
C VAL A 324 -4.40 -12.64 -10.95
N THR A 325 -5.03 -13.50 -10.14
CA THR A 325 -4.47 -13.91 -8.83
C THR A 325 -3.11 -14.61 -9.01
N LYS A 326 -3.00 -15.59 -9.92
CA LYS A 326 -1.73 -16.29 -10.16
C LYS A 326 -0.62 -15.32 -10.57
N VAL A 327 -0.91 -14.40 -11.50
CA VAL A 327 0.03 -13.36 -11.93
C VAL A 327 0.48 -12.47 -10.76
N ALA A 328 -0.47 -11.97 -9.96
CA ALA A 328 -0.17 -11.10 -8.82
C ALA A 328 0.74 -11.81 -7.81
N LEU A 329 0.45 -13.06 -7.46
CA LEU A 329 1.25 -13.84 -6.51
C LEU A 329 2.63 -14.18 -7.07
N SER A 330 2.74 -14.58 -8.34
CA SER A 330 4.02 -14.89 -8.98
C SER A 330 4.96 -13.68 -9.02
N ILE A 331 4.45 -12.52 -9.41
CA ILE A 331 5.23 -11.28 -9.45
C ILE A 331 5.58 -10.85 -8.03
N ALA A 332 4.63 -10.88 -7.09
CA ALA A 332 4.86 -10.56 -5.68
C ALA A 332 5.98 -11.41 -5.07
N TYR A 333 5.97 -12.72 -5.31
CA TYR A 333 7.02 -13.64 -4.86
C TYR A 333 8.39 -13.28 -5.44
N LEU A 334 8.48 -13.08 -6.76
CA LEU A 334 9.73 -12.72 -7.42
C LEU A 334 10.28 -11.39 -6.89
N VAL A 335 9.40 -10.39 -6.69
CA VAL A 335 9.79 -9.08 -6.16
C VAL A 335 10.27 -9.18 -4.72
N ALA A 336 9.56 -9.91 -3.85
CA ALA A 336 9.96 -10.08 -2.46
C ALA A 336 11.29 -10.83 -2.31
N ARG A 337 11.53 -11.81 -3.18
CA ARG A 337 12.74 -12.65 -3.13
C ARG A 337 13.97 -12.02 -3.77
N TYR A 338 13.77 -11.19 -4.80
CA TYR A 338 14.86 -10.62 -5.60
C TYR A 338 14.81 -9.09 -5.67
N SER A 339 14.29 -8.44 -4.62
CA SER A 339 14.15 -6.97 -4.63
C SER A 339 15.48 -6.28 -4.91
N ASP A 340 16.58 -6.81 -4.36
CA ASP A 340 17.97 -6.37 -4.55
C ASP A 340 18.43 -6.35 -6.03
N ARG A 341 17.79 -7.10 -6.92
CA ARG A 341 18.08 -7.10 -8.36
C ARG A 341 17.16 -6.17 -9.16
N LEU A 342 16.06 -5.74 -8.56
CA LEU A 342 15.02 -4.93 -9.18
C LEU A 342 15.19 -3.46 -8.78
N GLN A 343 15.95 -2.71 -9.59
CA GLN A 343 16.38 -1.34 -9.24
C GLN A 343 15.63 -0.23 -9.98
N ALA A 344 14.84 -0.53 -11.02
CA ALA A 344 14.11 0.51 -11.74
C ALA A 344 13.00 1.10 -10.85
N ARG A 345 12.88 2.44 -10.84
CA ARG A 345 11.89 3.18 -10.04
C ARG A 345 11.14 4.24 -10.86
N PRO A 346 10.49 3.89 -11.99
CA PRO A 346 9.77 4.88 -12.80
C PRO A 346 8.75 5.69 -11.99
N LEU A 347 7.98 5.07 -11.08
CA LEU A 347 6.98 5.76 -10.24
C LEU A 347 7.58 6.76 -9.24
N ASN A 348 8.91 6.74 -9.05
CA ASN A 348 9.58 7.78 -8.27
C ASN A 348 9.70 9.09 -9.07
N THR A 349 9.66 9.05 -10.40
CA THR A 349 9.64 10.26 -11.23
C THR A 349 8.28 10.93 -11.23
N GLU A 350 8.25 12.26 -11.34
CA GLU A 350 6.97 13.00 -11.43
C GLU A 350 6.12 12.56 -12.62
N ARG A 351 6.76 12.23 -13.76
CA ARG A 351 6.08 11.81 -14.99
C ARG A 351 5.19 10.58 -14.77
N TYR A 352 5.76 9.48 -14.28
CA TYR A 352 5.02 8.23 -14.10
C TYR A 352 4.23 8.20 -12.80
N HIS A 353 4.69 8.92 -11.76
CA HIS A 353 3.88 9.15 -10.56
C HIS A 353 2.55 9.81 -10.92
N ARG A 354 2.60 10.88 -11.74
CA ARG A 354 1.38 11.53 -12.24
C ARG A 354 0.48 10.56 -13.00
N ALA A 355 1.06 9.82 -13.94
CA ALA A 355 0.34 8.83 -14.75
C ALA A 355 -0.41 7.79 -13.90
N PHE A 356 0.21 7.30 -12.81
CA PHE A 356 -0.41 6.35 -11.88
C PHE A 356 -1.69 6.88 -11.24
N TYR A 357 -1.70 8.13 -10.77
CA TYR A 357 -2.86 8.72 -10.11
C TYR A 357 -3.91 9.23 -11.10
N GLU A 358 -3.50 9.67 -12.29
CA GLU A 358 -4.41 10.12 -13.35
C GLU A 358 -5.01 8.95 -14.14
N GLY A 359 -4.42 7.76 -14.06
CA GLY A 359 -4.85 6.59 -14.83
C GLY A 359 -4.40 6.63 -16.29
N ASP A 360 -3.28 7.29 -16.59
CA ASP A 360 -2.70 7.37 -17.94
C ASP A 360 -1.91 6.09 -18.24
N VAL A 361 -2.64 5.06 -18.67
CA VAL A 361 -2.10 3.72 -18.95
C VAL A 361 -1.14 3.71 -20.12
N ASP A 362 -1.33 4.58 -21.12
CA ASP A 362 -0.48 4.60 -22.31
C ASP A 362 0.90 5.14 -21.97
N LEU A 363 0.97 6.17 -21.12
CA LEU A 363 2.23 6.64 -20.57
C LEU A 363 2.92 5.57 -19.70
N LEU A 364 2.17 4.83 -18.88
CA LEU A 364 2.73 3.77 -18.04
C LEU A 364 3.25 2.56 -18.82
N LYS A 365 2.68 2.27 -20.00
CA LYS A 365 3.16 1.19 -20.89
C LYS A 365 4.60 1.41 -21.35
N GLU A 366 5.09 2.65 -21.40
CA GLU A 366 6.50 2.93 -21.73
C GLU A 366 7.49 2.27 -20.75
N CYS A 367 7.07 1.98 -19.52
CA CYS A 367 7.89 1.31 -18.51
C CYS A 367 8.06 -0.20 -18.80
N MET A 368 7.18 -0.79 -19.60
CA MET A 368 7.04 -2.25 -19.76
C MET A 368 8.25 -2.95 -20.39
N PRO A 369 8.91 -2.41 -21.42
CA PRO A 369 10.12 -3.05 -21.95
C PRO A 369 11.24 -3.15 -20.90
N GLY A 370 11.44 -2.10 -20.10
CA GLY A 370 12.42 -2.10 -19.01
C GLY A 370 12.03 -3.06 -17.89
N TRP A 371 10.76 -3.02 -17.48
CA TRP A 371 10.18 -3.94 -16.50
C TRP A 371 10.39 -5.41 -16.90
N HIS A 372 10.09 -5.76 -18.15
CA HIS A 372 10.18 -7.13 -18.65
C HIS A 372 11.62 -7.63 -18.71
N ARG A 373 12.56 -6.81 -19.18
CA ARG A 373 13.99 -7.13 -19.17
C ARG A 373 14.49 -7.45 -17.76
N ASP A 374 14.11 -6.64 -16.78
CA ASP A 374 14.56 -6.82 -15.41
C ASP A 374 13.93 -8.11 -14.81
N MET A 375 12.63 -8.32 -14.98
CA MET A 375 11.92 -9.51 -14.48
C MET A 375 12.39 -10.81 -15.12
N SER A 376 12.58 -10.83 -16.44
CA SER A 376 13.02 -12.02 -17.19
C SER A 376 14.45 -12.44 -16.87
N SER A 377 15.25 -11.56 -16.27
CA SER A 377 16.61 -11.85 -15.81
C SER A 377 16.66 -12.57 -14.46
N LEU A 378 15.54 -12.68 -13.74
CA LEU A 378 15.51 -13.27 -12.40
C LEU A 378 15.67 -14.80 -12.46
N PRO A 379 16.40 -15.41 -11.51
CA PRO A 379 16.68 -16.86 -11.53
C PRO A 379 15.43 -17.75 -11.60
N GLU A 380 14.36 -17.39 -10.89
CA GLU A 380 13.12 -18.17 -10.84
C GLU A 380 12.05 -17.70 -11.82
N TYR A 381 12.34 -16.71 -12.67
CA TYR A 381 11.41 -16.26 -13.70
C TYR A 381 10.87 -17.41 -14.58
N PRO A 382 11.69 -18.38 -15.04
CA PRO A 382 11.20 -19.46 -15.91
C PRO A 382 10.04 -20.26 -15.32
N LYS A 383 9.95 -20.39 -14.00
CA LYS A 383 8.86 -21.10 -13.31
C LYS A 383 7.50 -20.40 -13.49
N TYR A 384 7.49 -19.08 -13.65
CA TYR A 384 6.28 -18.26 -13.74
C TYR A 384 6.13 -17.56 -15.11
N ALA A 385 7.01 -17.89 -16.06
CA ALA A 385 7.09 -17.21 -17.34
C ALA A 385 5.77 -17.32 -18.13
N SER A 386 5.10 -18.47 -18.09
CA SER A 386 3.85 -18.66 -18.87
C SER A 386 2.80 -17.61 -18.55
N GLU A 387 2.56 -17.33 -17.26
CA GLU A 387 1.58 -16.37 -16.80
C GLU A 387 2.05 -14.92 -17.00
N ILE A 388 3.33 -14.65 -16.72
CA ILE A 388 3.88 -13.29 -16.84
C ILE A 388 3.96 -12.87 -18.32
N GLU A 389 4.38 -13.75 -19.22
CA GLU A 389 4.38 -13.46 -20.66
C GLU A 389 2.96 -13.24 -21.20
N ARG A 390 1.98 -13.97 -20.64
CA ARG A 390 0.56 -13.75 -20.97
C ARG A 390 0.07 -12.40 -20.47
N LEU A 391 0.49 -11.94 -19.29
CA LEU A 391 0.22 -10.57 -18.84
C LEU A 391 0.83 -9.55 -19.81
N MET A 392 2.07 -9.75 -20.24
CA MET A 392 2.73 -8.86 -21.21
C MET A 392 2.01 -8.81 -22.56
N ALA A 393 1.44 -9.93 -23.01
CA ALA A 393 0.56 -9.94 -24.17
C ALA A 393 -0.71 -9.09 -23.93
N PHE A 394 -1.37 -9.23 -22.78
CA PHE A 394 -2.56 -8.44 -22.44
C PHE A 394 -2.26 -6.94 -22.41
N ILE A 395 -1.11 -6.56 -21.84
CA ILE A 395 -0.65 -5.17 -21.80
C ILE A 395 -0.44 -4.60 -23.21
N ARG A 396 0.22 -5.35 -24.10
CA ARG A 396 0.42 -4.95 -25.51
C ARG A 396 -0.89 -4.83 -26.27
N GLU A 397 -1.83 -5.73 -26.01
CA GLU A 397 -3.17 -5.74 -26.59
C GLU A 397 -4.12 -4.71 -25.95
N SER A 398 -3.66 -3.92 -24.97
CA SER A 398 -4.48 -2.97 -24.20
C SER A 398 -5.73 -3.61 -23.59
N ARG A 399 -5.61 -4.85 -23.14
CA ARG A 399 -6.70 -5.61 -22.53
C ARG A 399 -6.78 -5.30 -21.04
N THR A 400 -7.99 -5.10 -20.57
CA THR A 400 -8.31 -4.97 -19.14
C THR A 400 -9.14 -6.17 -18.68
N TRP A 401 -9.09 -6.47 -17.38
CA TRP A 401 -10.06 -7.39 -16.79
C TRP A 401 -11.42 -6.71 -16.60
N ASN A 402 -12.47 -7.52 -16.47
CA ASN A 402 -13.84 -7.04 -16.35
C ASN A 402 -14.39 -7.30 -14.93
N GLU A 403 -14.51 -6.24 -14.14
CA GLU A 403 -14.96 -6.29 -12.73
C GLU A 403 -16.49 -6.39 -12.58
N SER A 404 -17.26 -6.34 -13.68
CA SER A 404 -18.72 -6.51 -13.63
C SER A 404 -19.17 -7.98 -13.55
N ARG A 405 -18.26 -8.92 -13.83
CA ARG A 405 -18.56 -10.35 -13.91
C ARG A 405 -18.69 -10.97 -12.53
N ASP A 406 -19.54 -11.97 -12.44
CA ASP A 406 -19.50 -12.91 -11.33
C ASP A 406 -18.19 -13.71 -11.38
N ILE A 407 -17.43 -13.71 -10.29
CA ILE A 407 -16.15 -14.42 -10.20
C ILE A 407 -16.35 -15.93 -10.07
N ARG A 408 -17.50 -16.41 -9.56
CA ARG A 408 -17.71 -17.83 -9.24
C ARG A 408 -17.43 -18.77 -10.42
N PRO A 409 -17.99 -18.54 -11.64
CA PRO A 409 -17.70 -19.41 -12.78
C PRO A 409 -16.22 -19.41 -13.20
N LEU A 410 -15.52 -18.29 -13.03
CA LEU A 410 -14.09 -18.18 -13.36
C LEU A 410 -13.22 -19.03 -12.42
N TRP A 411 -13.68 -19.24 -11.20
CA TRP A 411 -13.03 -20.04 -10.17
C TRP A 411 -13.57 -21.47 -10.05
N ASN A 412 -14.43 -21.90 -10.98
CA ASN A 412 -15.12 -23.18 -10.93
C ASN A 412 -15.92 -23.37 -9.63
N ILE A 413 -16.53 -22.30 -9.13
CA ILE A 413 -17.48 -22.32 -8.02
C ILE A 413 -18.91 -22.42 -8.59
N PRO A 414 -19.74 -23.38 -8.14
CA PRO A 414 -21.10 -23.54 -8.62
C PRO A 414 -21.96 -22.28 -8.39
N VAL A 415 -22.64 -21.86 -9.46
CA VAL A 415 -23.59 -20.71 -9.47
C VAL A 415 -25.06 -21.16 -9.50
N LYS A 416 -25.32 -22.41 -9.85
CA LYS A 416 -26.66 -23.03 -9.83
C LYS A 416 -26.67 -24.19 -8.82
N PRO A 417 -27.83 -24.52 -8.24
CA PRO A 417 -28.00 -25.72 -7.41
C PRO A 417 -27.56 -27.00 -8.12
#